data_AF-A0A517M8H2-F1
#
_entry.id   AF-A0A517M8H2-F1
#
_cell.length_a   1.000
_cell.length_b   1.000
_cell.length_c   1.000
_cell.angle_alpha   90.00
_cell.angle_beta   90.00
_cell.angle_gamma   90.00
#
_symmetry.space_group_name_H-M   'P 1'
#
loop_
_entity.id
_entity.type
_entity.pdbx_description
1 polymer ?
#
loop_
_entity_poly.entity_id
_entity_poly.type
_entity_poly.pdbx_seq_one_letter_code
_entity_poly.pdbx_strand_id
1 'polypeptide(L)'
;MFGMGKRNQIDVRCAMTRLINQTLDYSTMIATEEEQPQNRSESRLRRTLPVIVIPCDPAKDDESPDIQFGFTIDVSCYGLSVLLPQTVHLEEAVLLIGDPTHRKVMRGTCRYRKPLGMGTCQYGIQLDEVLKDHDYAPLLEYVAALESKSEQLLKHSTNFVSPDACATG
;
A
#
# COMPACT_ATOMS: atom_id res chain seq x y z
N MET A 1 31.38 7.25 -15.53
CA MET A 1 30.48 7.82 -14.51
C MET A 1 29.47 6.72 -14.13
N PHE A 2 29.82 5.86 -13.16
CA PHE A 2 29.04 4.68 -12.76
C PHE A 2 28.77 4.77 -11.26
N GLY A 3 27.51 4.79 -10.79
CA GLY A 3 27.24 4.53 -9.37
C GLY A 3 25.98 5.14 -8.74
N MET A 4 25.37 6.18 -9.31
CA MET A 4 24.22 6.84 -8.65
C MET A 4 22.92 6.03 -8.74
N GLY A 5 22.59 5.44 -9.89
CA GLY A 5 21.33 4.68 -10.05
C GLY A 5 21.22 3.41 -9.20
N LYS A 6 22.33 2.89 -8.65
CA LYS A 6 22.33 1.68 -7.81
C LYS A 6 22.05 1.97 -6.33
N ARG A 7 22.27 3.20 -5.86
CA ARG A 7 22.08 3.53 -4.42
C ARG A 7 20.59 3.54 -4.08
N ASN A 8 19.77 4.21 -4.88
CA ASN A 8 18.32 4.28 -4.66
C ASN A 8 17.69 2.88 -4.67
N GLN A 9 18.14 1.98 -5.55
CA GLN A 9 17.64 0.60 -5.58
C GLN A 9 18.02 -0.21 -4.33
N ILE A 10 19.21 0.02 -3.75
CA ILE A 10 19.61 -0.63 -2.50
C ILE A 10 18.73 -0.12 -1.35
N ASP A 11 18.48 1.18 -1.30
CA ASP A 11 17.66 1.81 -0.26
C ASP A 11 16.20 1.33 -0.34
N VAL A 12 15.62 1.30 -1.54
CA VAL A 12 14.30 0.72 -1.81
C VAL A 12 14.24 -0.72 -1.34
N ARG A 13 15.22 -1.55 -1.74
CA ARG A 13 15.29 -2.95 -1.33
C ARG A 13 15.32 -3.08 0.19
N CYS A 14 16.19 -2.34 0.86
CA CYS A 14 16.32 -2.39 2.31
C CYS A 14 15.03 -1.92 3.02
N ALA A 15 14.41 -0.84 2.54
CA ALA A 15 13.18 -0.32 3.11
C ALA A 15 12.01 -1.30 2.92
N MET A 16 11.84 -1.86 1.73
CA MET A 16 10.80 -2.85 1.45
C MET A 16 11.02 -4.15 2.20
N THR A 17 12.25 -4.67 2.27
CA THR A 17 12.55 -5.86 3.08
C THR A 17 12.22 -5.63 4.55
N ARG A 18 12.59 -4.46 5.11
CA ARG A 18 12.22 -4.12 6.49
C ARG A 18 10.71 -4.03 6.66
N LEU A 19 10.02 -3.32 5.76
CA LEU A 19 8.57 -3.17 5.80
C LEU A 19 7.88 -4.53 5.75
N ILE A 20 8.27 -5.40 4.82
CA ILE A 20 7.76 -6.76 4.69
C ILE A 20 7.99 -7.56 5.98
N ASN A 21 9.19 -7.50 6.56
CA ASN A 21 9.52 -8.25 7.77
C ASN A 21 8.81 -7.71 9.02
N GLN A 22 8.62 -6.41 9.13
CA GLN A 22 7.95 -5.77 10.27
C GLN A 22 6.45 -5.98 10.26
N THR A 23 5.86 -5.96 9.07
CA THR A 23 4.43 -6.18 8.93
C THR A 23 4.08 -7.68 8.96
N LEU A 24 5.05 -8.59 8.74
CA LEU A 24 4.86 -10.05 8.65
C LEU A 24 4.20 -10.58 9.93
N ASP A 25 2.93 -10.97 9.79
CA ASP A 25 2.21 -11.67 10.84
C ASP A 25 2.43 -13.18 10.64
N TYR A 26 3.36 -13.75 11.42
CA TYR A 26 3.73 -15.16 11.37
C TYR A 26 2.54 -16.11 11.59
N SER A 27 1.41 -15.61 12.10
CA SER A 27 0.18 -16.39 12.28
C SER A 27 -0.51 -16.82 10.98
N THR A 28 -0.23 -16.15 9.85
CA THR A 28 -0.91 -16.40 8.56
C THR A 28 -0.13 -17.30 7.58
N MET A 29 1.10 -17.69 7.89
CA MET A 29 1.96 -18.48 6.97
C MET A 29 1.73 -20.00 6.99
N ILE A 30 0.72 -20.52 7.69
CA ILE A 30 0.46 -21.98 7.75
C ILE A 30 -0.39 -22.47 6.54
N ALA A 31 -0.97 -21.57 5.75
CA ALA A 31 -1.76 -21.96 4.59
C ALA A 31 -1.06 -21.55 3.29
N THR A 32 -0.99 -22.47 2.33
CA THR A 32 -0.56 -22.29 0.92
C THR A 32 0.92 -22.55 0.60
N GLU A 33 1.44 -23.73 0.97
CA GLU A 33 2.48 -24.39 0.15
C GLU A 33 1.81 -25.26 -0.92
N GLU A 34 1.28 -24.66 -2.00
CA GLU A 34 0.99 -25.38 -3.25
C GLU A 34 1.39 -24.52 -4.48
N GLU A 35 2.54 -24.92 -5.05
CA GLU A 35 2.99 -24.91 -6.47
C GLU A 35 2.76 -23.73 -7.44
N GLN A 36 3.85 -23.20 -8.04
CA GLN A 36 4.29 -23.48 -9.43
C GLN A 36 5.49 -22.58 -9.86
N PRO A 37 6.43 -23.06 -10.70
CA PRO A 37 7.62 -22.32 -11.09
C PRO A 37 7.31 -21.36 -12.24
N GLN A 38 6.94 -20.12 -11.93
CA GLN A 38 6.95 -19.04 -12.92
C GLN A 38 8.29 -18.32 -12.92
N ASN A 39 8.80 -18.15 -14.13
CA ASN A 39 10.15 -17.74 -14.54
C ASN A 39 10.50 -16.28 -14.14
N ARG A 40 10.53 -15.99 -12.84
CA ARG A 40 11.06 -14.76 -12.24
C ARG A 40 11.79 -15.14 -10.96
N SER A 41 13.08 -14.83 -10.88
CA SER A 41 13.96 -15.16 -9.77
C SER A 41 13.70 -14.38 -8.48
N GLU A 42 12.56 -13.69 -8.36
CA GLU A 42 12.25 -12.81 -7.24
C GLU A 42 10.98 -13.28 -6.52
N SER A 43 11.13 -13.58 -5.23
CA SER A 43 10.03 -14.02 -4.36
C SER A 43 9.06 -12.86 -4.14
N ARG A 44 7.89 -12.94 -4.78
CA ARG A 44 6.75 -12.06 -4.50
C ARG A 44 5.92 -12.69 -3.40
N LEU A 45 5.76 -11.98 -2.31
CA LEU A 45 4.90 -12.39 -1.20
C LEU A 45 3.50 -11.86 -1.48
N ARG A 46 2.50 -12.75 -1.53
CA ARG A 46 1.09 -12.33 -1.53
C ARG A 46 0.80 -11.69 -0.20
N ARG A 47 0.48 -10.41 -0.22
CA ARG A 47 0.38 -9.61 0.99
C ARG A 47 -0.51 -8.42 0.77
N THR A 48 -1.49 -8.29 1.65
CA THR A 48 -2.43 -7.18 1.67
C THR A 48 -1.98 -6.14 2.69
N LEU A 49 -1.37 -5.07 2.22
CA LEU A 49 -1.05 -3.87 3.00
C LEU A 49 -1.90 -2.72 2.49
N PRO A 50 -2.38 -1.82 3.37
CA PRO A 50 -2.99 -0.59 2.92
C PRO A 50 -1.94 0.26 2.20
N VAL A 51 -2.39 0.92 1.14
CA VAL A 51 -1.56 1.84 0.37
C VAL A 51 -2.36 3.07 0.00
N ILE A 52 -1.72 4.22 0.12
CA ILE A 52 -2.23 5.49 -0.40
C ILE A 52 -1.39 5.84 -1.61
N VAL A 53 -2.08 6.13 -2.71
CA VAL A 53 -1.48 6.43 -4.00
C VAL A 53 -1.79 7.88 -4.34
N ILE A 54 -0.76 8.64 -4.63
CA ILE A 54 -0.84 10.02 -5.09
C ILE A 54 -0.23 10.05 -6.50
N PRO A 55 -1.05 10.15 -7.55
CA PRO A 55 -0.55 10.29 -8.91
C PRO A 55 0.33 11.53 -9.05
N CYS A 56 1.47 11.38 -9.72
CA CYS A 56 2.28 12.51 -10.15
C CYS A 56 1.93 12.82 -11.60
N ASP A 57 1.03 13.79 -11.82
CA ASP A 57 0.68 14.24 -13.17
C ASP A 57 1.23 15.66 -13.39
N PRO A 58 2.30 15.84 -14.19
CA PRO A 58 2.89 17.15 -14.44
C PRO A 58 1.94 18.09 -15.20
N ALA A 59 0.87 17.57 -15.82
CA ALA A 59 -0.13 18.39 -16.50
C ALA A 59 -1.18 18.97 -15.54
N LYS A 60 -1.19 18.55 -14.27
CA LYS A 60 -2.21 18.89 -13.26
C LYS A 60 -1.63 19.52 -11.99
N ASP A 61 -0.47 20.15 -12.06
CA ASP A 61 0.20 20.78 -10.89
C ASP A 61 -0.66 21.84 -10.18
N ASP A 62 -1.65 22.45 -10.86
CA ASP A 62 -2.59 23.43 -10.29
C ASP A 62 -3.88 22.80 -9.70
N GLU A 63 -4.11 21.50 -9.87
CA GLU A 63 -5.28 20.80 -9.33
C GLU A 63 -4.96 20.12 -7.99
N SER A 64 -5.95 19.98 -7.11
CA SER A 64 -5.79 19.19 -5.89
C SER A 64 -5.44 17.74 -6.26
N PRO A 65 -4.40 17.13 -5.64
CA PRO A 65 -3.98 15.78 -6.01
C PRO A 65 -5.11 14.77 -5.77
N ASP A 66 -5.33 13.89 -6.74
CA ASP A 66 -6.33 12.81 -6.66
C ASP A 66 -5.80 11.66 -5.79
N ILE A 67 -5.93 11.81 -4.48
CA ILE A 67 -5.44 10.83 -3.50
C ILE A 67 -6.36 9.61 -3.50
N GLN A 68 -5.79 8.45 -3.81
CA GLN A 68 -6.50 7.18 -3.90
C GLN A 68 -6.06 6.23 -2.78
N PHE A 69 -7.02 5.53 -2.17
CA PHE A 69 -6.76 4.48 -1.18
C PHE A 69 -6.92 3.11 -1.83
N GLY A 70 -6.02 2.20 -1.51
CA GLY A 70 -6.06 0.84 -2.04
C GLY A 70 -5.33 -0.16 -1.16
N PHE A 71 -5.12 -1.34 -1.73
CA PHE A 71 -4.43 -2.43 -1.05
C PHE A 71 -3.42 -3.09 -1.97
N THR A 72 -2.30 -3.54 -1.42
CA THR A 72 -1.37 -4.38 -2.16
C THR A 72 -1.96 -5.78 -2.38
N ILE A 73 -1.66 -6.41 -3.50
CA ILE A 73 -1.99 -7.81 -3.80
C ILE A 73 -0.76 -8.68 -3.57
N ASP A 74 0.36 -8.24 -4.13
CA ASP A 74 1.68 -8.82 -3.95
C ASP A 74 2.73 -7.73 -3.76
N VAL A 75 3.75 -8.04 -2.98
CA VAL A 75 4.90 -7.18 -2.72
C VAL A 75 6.19 -7.93 -2.98
N SER A 76 7.19 -7.19 -3.45
CA SER A 76 8.57 -7.63 -3.63
C SER A 76 9.52 -6.57 -3.08
N CYS A 77 10.82 -6.81 -3.14
CA CYS A 77 11.78 -5.82 -2.64
C CYS A 77 12.00 -4.63 -3.59
N TYR A 78 11.52 -4.69 -4.84
CA TYR A 78 11.64 -3.58 -5.81
C TYR A 78 10.31 -3.06 -6.35
N GLY A 79 9.19 -3.65 -5.94
CA GLY A 79 7.91 -3.32 -6.55
C GLY A 79 6.74 -3.99 -5.86
N LEU A 80 5.56 -3.58 -6.25
CA LEU A 80 4.32 -4.06 -5.67
C LEU A 80 3.20 -4.01 -6.70
N SER A 81 2.15 -4.79 -6.46
CA SER A 81 0.89 -4.68 -7.16
C SER A 81 -0.14 -4.04 -6.25
N VAL A 82 -0.80 -2.97 -6.70
CA VAL A 82 -1.88 -2.29 -5.99
C VAL A 82 -3.21 -2.57 -6.66
N LEU A 83 -4.25 -2.77 -5.86
CA LEU A 83 -5.65 -2.70 -6.27
C LEU A 83 -6.22 -1.35 -5.87
N LEU A 84 -6.71 -0.58 -6.85
CA LEU A 84 -7.42 0.68 -6.62
C LEU A 84 -8.92 0.52 -6.97
N PRO A 85 -9.82 1.17 -6.20
CA PRO A 85 -11.26 1.13 -6.43
C PRO A 85 -11.67 1.88 -7.69
N GLN A 86 -10.90 2.90 -8.08
CA GLN A 86 -11.14 3.71 -9.25
C GLN A 86 -9.99 3.58 -10.25
N THR A 87 -10.34 3.70 -11.51
CA THR A 87 -9.40 3.70 -12.60
C THR A 87 -8.85 5.11 -12.78
N VAL A 88 -7.53 5.26 -12.61
CA VAL A 88 -6.82 6.53 -12.70
C VAL A 88 -5.69 6.41 -13.72
N HIS A 89 -5.33 7.53 -14.34
CA HIS A 89 -4.11 7.60 -15.15
C HIS A 89 -2.93 7.66 -14.19
N LEU A 90 -2.07 6.64 -14.24
CA LEU A 90 -0.96 6.48 -13.31
C LEU A 90 0.28 6.11 -14.11
N GLU A 91 1.17 7.09 -14.30
CA GLU A 91 2.50 6.87 -14.89
C GLU A 91 3.56 6.87 -13.80
N GLU A 92 3.56 7.89 -12.97
CA GLU A 92 4.36 8.00 -11.75
C GLU A 92 3.46 8.24 -10.55
N ALA A 93 3.92 7.80 -9.37
CA ALA A 93 3.18 7.94 -8.14
C ALA A 93 4.09 8.10 -6.92
N VAL A 94 3.60 8.86 -5.94
CA VAL A 94 4.06 8.76 -4.55
C VAL A 94 3.13 7.80 -3.81
N LEU A 95 3.73 6.87 -3.08
CA LEU A 95 3.04 5.82 -2.36
C LEU A 95 3.37 5.90 -0.87
N LEU A 96 2.33 5.87 -0.03
CA LEU A 96 2.47 5.54 1.39
C LEU A 96 2.04 4.09 1.57
N ILE A 97 2.98 3.21 1.93
CA ILE A 97 2.77 1.76 1.98
C ILE A 97 2.97 1.27 3.42
N GLY A 98 2.04 0.45 3.91
CA GLY A 98 2.18 -0.21 5.20
C GLY A 98 1.15 0.22 6.23
N ASP A 99 1.17 -0.43 7.38
CA ASP A 99 0.21 -0.21 8.47
C ASP A 99 0.54 1.06 9.28
N PRO A 100 -0.34 1.47 10.22
CA PRO A 100 -0.13 2.68 11.01
C PRO A 100 1.20 2.73 11.79
N THR A 101 1.74 1.56 12.16
CA THR A 101 2.96 1.40 12.95
C THR A 101 4.22 1.30 12.09
N HIS A 102 4.08 0.77 10.88
CA HIS A 102 5.15 0.46 9.95
C HIS A 102 4.76 0.96 8.56
N ARG A 103 5.03 2.24 8.30
CA ARG A 103 4.76 2.89 7.01
C ARG A 103 6.03 3.42 6.35
N LYS A 104 6.03 3.43 5.01
CA LYS A 104 7.10 4.03 4.20
C LYS A 104 6.52 4.85 3.06
N VAL A 105 7.12 6.02 2.82
CA VAL A 105 6.84 6.85 1.65
C VAL A 105 7.84 6.50 0.55
N MET A 106 7.35 6.17 -0.64
CA MET A 106 8.19 5.79 -1.78
C MET A 106 7.68 6.39 -3.08
N ARG A 107 8.58 6.63 -4.02
CA ARG A 107 8.24 6.97 -5.40
C ARG A 107 8.26 5.71 -6.25
N GLY A 108 7.32 5.61 -7.19
CA GLY A 108 7.32 4.51 -8.14
C GLY A 108 6.73 4.86 -9.50
N THR A 109 7.17 4.09 -10.49
CA THR A 109 6.71 4.14 -11.87
C THR A 109 5.75 2.99 -12.12
N CYS A 110 4.59 3.29 -12.69
CA CYS A 110 3.64 2.30 -13.16
C CYS A 110 4.21 1.56 -14.38
N ARG A 111 4.31 0.23 -14.28
CA ARG A 111 4.81 -0.65 -15.35
C ARG A 111 3.69 -1.34 -16.10
N TYR A 112 2.56 -1.59 -15.44
CA TYR A 112 1.39 -2.13 -16.10
C TYR A 112 0.11 -1.73 -15.37
N ARG A 113 -0.97 -1.75 -16.14
CA ARG A 113 -2.33 -1.51 -15.67
C ARG A 113 -3.23 -2.64 -16.19
N LYS A 114 -4.03 -3.22 -15.30
CA LYS A 114 -4.98 -4.30 -15.62
C LYS A 114 -6.35 -3.97 -15.03
N PRO A 115 -7.36 -3.61 -15.83
CA PRO A 115 -8.74 -3.48 -15.37
C PRO A 115 -9.28 -4.82 -14.87
N LEU A 116 -10.00 -4.82 -13.73
CA LEU A 116 -10.58 -6.05 -13.15
C LEU A 116 -12.12 -6.06 -13.18
N GLY A 117 -12.76 -4.96 -13.58
CA GLY A 117 -14.22 -4.81 -13.62
C GLY A 117 -14.77 -3.95 -12.48
N MET A 118 -16.04 -3.55 -12.56
CA MET A 118 -16.73 -2.68 -11.58
C MET A 118 -15.99 -1.36 -11.28
N GLY A 119 -15.23 -0.82 -12.25
CA GLY A 119 -14.41 0.39 -12.07
C GLY A 119 -13.05 0.17 -11.40
N THR A 120 -12.79 -1.03 -10.87
CA THR A 120 -11.54 -1.37 -10.17
C THR A 120 -10.40 -1.68 -11.14
N CYS A 121 -9.17 -1.37 -10.72
CA CYS A 121 -7.99 -1.59 -11.54
C CYS A 121 -6.78 -2.00 -10.70
N GLN A 122 -6.03 -2.96 -11.22
CA GLN A 122 -4.76 -3.42 -10.67
C GLN A 122 -3.59 -2.71 -11.38
N TYR A 123 -2.65 -2.20 -10.59
CA TYR A 123 -1.45 -1.50 -11.07
C TYR A 123 -0.21 -2.22 -10.59
N GLY A 124 0.71 -2.50 -11.49
CA GLY A 124 2.05 -2.94 -11.14
C GLY A 124 3.00 -1.77 -11.08
N ILE A 125 3.54 -1.50 -9.90
CA ILE A 125 4.38 -0.33 -9.64
C ILE A 125 5.78 -0.82 -9.31
N GLN A 126 6.76 -0.31 -10.05
CA GLN A 126 8.17 -0.45 -9.71
C GLN A 126 8.56 0.71 -8.80
N LEU A 127 9.23 0.42 -7.70
CA LEU A 127 9.67 1.42 -6.74
C LEU A 127 11.04 1.94 -7.15
N ASP A 128 11.15 3.25 -7.25
CA ASP A 128 12.33 3.93 -7.77
C ASP A 128 13.16 4.58 -6.66
N GLU A 129 12.50 5.08 -5.61
CA GLU A 129 13.15 5.83 -4.53
C GLU A 129 12.37 5.73 -3.20
N VAL A 130 13.11 5.75 -2.09
CA VAL A 130 12.54 5.94 -0.74
C VAL A 130 12.57 7.42 -0.42
N LEU A 131 11.40 8.01 -0.21
CA LEU A 131 11.26 9.43 0.09
C LEU A 131 11.43 9.66 1.59
N LYS A 132 11.81 10.88 1.96
CA LYS A 132 12.01 11.22 3.37
C LYS A 132 10.68 11.59 4.01
N ASP A 133 10.40 10.99 5.16
CA ASP A 133 9.14 11.17 5.86
C ASP A 133 8.84 12.66 6.19
N HIS A 134 9.87 13.49 6.42
CA HIS A 134 9.67 14.92 6.74
C HIS A 134 9.11 15.74 5.59
N ASP A 135 9.46 15.42 4.34
CA ASP A 135 8.96 16.12 3.15
C ASP A 135 7.45 15.87 2.94
N TYR A 136 6.95 14.80 3.57
CA TYR A 136 5.56 14.34 3.48
C TYR A 136 4.87 14.36 4.84
N ALA A 137 5.40 15.09 5.83
CA ALA A 137 4.83 15.15 7.18
C ALA A 137 3.32 15.52 7.19
N PRO A 138 2.83 16.49 6.40
CA PRO A 138 1.40 16.81 6.38
C PRO A 138 0.52 15.63 5.90
N LEU A 139 1.02 14.84 4.94
CA LEU A 139 0.33 13.64 4.47
C LEU A 139 0.29 12.58 5.59
N LEU A 140 1.40 12.36 6.27
CA LEU A 140 1.49 11.40 7.38
C LEU A 140 0.55 11.77 8.53
N GLU A 141 0.47 13.05 8.87
CA GLU A 141 -0.45 13.58 9.89
C GLU A 141 -1.92 13.41 9.49
N TYR A 142 -2.25 13.73 8.23
CA TYR A 142 -3.60 13.55 7.70
C TYR A 142 -4.05 12.09 7.77
N VAL A 143 -3.17 11.17 7.39
CA VAL A 143 -3.45 9.73 7.42
C VAL A 143 -3.62 9.23 8.85
N ALA A 144 -2.75 9.65 9.77
CA ALA A 144 -2.89 9.32 11.19
C ALA A 144 -4.20 9.84 11.78
N ALA A 145 -4.65 11.04 11.37
CA ALA A 145 -5.94 11.58 11.79
C ALA A 145 -7.13 10.77 11.24
N LEU A 146 -7.07 10.34 9.97
CA LEU A 146 -8.08 9.46 9.39
C LEU A 146 -8.14 8.10 10.09
N GLU A 147 -6.99 7.50 10.38
CA GLU A 147 -6.87 6.25 11.14
C GLU A 147 -7.52 6.40 12.52
N SER A 148 -7.15 7.44 13.28
CA SER A 148 -7.72 7.71 14.61
C SER A 148 -9.25 7.91 14.57
N LYS A 149 -9.74 8.66 13.57
CA LYS A 149 -11.18 8.86 13.38
C LYS A 149 -11.90 7.55 13.04
N SER A 150 -11.30 6.71 12.21
CA SER A 150 -11.87 5.41 11.85
C SER A 150 -11.97 4.48 13.07
N GLU A 151 -10.94 4.44 13.92
CA GLU A 151 -10.97 3.64 15.15
C GLU A 151 -12.03 4.12 16.13
N GLN A 152 -12.20 5.44 16.28
CA GLN A 152 -13.24 6.01 17.13
C GLN A 152 -14.64 5.59 16.65
N LEU A 153 -14.89 5.63 15.34
CA LEU A 153 -16.16 5.21 14.76
C LEU A 153 -16.43 3.72 14.96
N LEU A 154 -15.42 2.86 14.79
CA LEU A 154 -15.55 1.42 15.03
C LEU A 154 -15.88 1.13 16.50
N LYS A 155 -15.18 1.77 17.44
CA LYS A 155 -15.44 1.64 18.89
C LYS A 155 -16.84 2.13 19.28
N HIS A 156 -17.32 3.20 18.64
CA HIS A 156 -18.67 3.72 18.88
C HIS A 156 -19.77 2.82 18.31
N SER A 157 -19.47 2.10 17.22
CA SER A 157 -20.40 1.17 16.56
C SER A 157 -20.52 -0.16 17.32
N THR A 158 -19.48 -0.60 18.01
CA THR A 158 -19.51 -1.82 18.86
C THR A 158 -20.31 -1.66 20.15
N ASN A 159 -20.62 -0.43 20.58
CA ASN A 159 -21.41 -0.16 21.78
C ASN A 159 -22.94 -0.21 21.56
N PHE A 160 -23.42 -0.58 20.36
CA PHE A 160 -24.84 -0.71 20.05
C PHE A 160 -25.41 -2.15 20.16
N VAL A 161 -24.61 -3.13 20.58
CA VAL A 161 -25.13 -4.46 20.93
C VAL A 161 -25.37 -4.49 22.45
N SER A 162 -26.53 -3.99 22.88
CA SER A 162 -27.07 -4.37 24.19
C SER A 162 -27.46 -5.85 24.17
N PRO A 163 -26.95 -6.68 25.08
CA PRO A 163 -27.50 -7.99 25.33
C PRO A 163 -28.70 -7.81 26.25
N ASP A 164 -29.93 -7.86 25.73
CA ASP A 164 -31.11 -8.24 26.54
C ASP A 164 -32.35 -8.42 25.66
N ALA A 165 -32.75 -9.68 25.50
CA ALA A 165 -34.09 -10.13 25.88
C ALA A 165 -34.14 -11.66 25.73
N CYS A 166 -33.56 -12.32 26.72
CA CYS A 166 -34.09 -13.61 27.15
C CYS A 166 -35.53 -13.36 27.63
N ALA A 167 -36.53 -13.90 26.94
CA ALA A 167 -37.88 -14.02 27.45
C ALA A 167 -38.42 -15.39 27.06
N THR A 168 -38.21 -16.32 27.98
CA THR A 168 -39.01 -17.53 28.19
C THR A 168 -40.51 -17.21 28.21
N GLY A 169 -41.31 -18.04 27.56
CA GLY A 169 -42.78 -18.04 27.63
C GLY A 169 -43.38 -18.98 26.60
#